data_AF-A0A0F9LSW4-F1
#
_entry.id   AF-A0A0F9LSW4-F1
#
_cell.length_a   1.000
_cell.length_b   1.000
_cell.length_c   1.000
_cell.angle_alpha   90.00
_cell.angle_beta   90.00
_cell.angle_gamma   90.00
#
_symmetry.space_group_name_H-M   'P 1'
#
loop_
_entity.id
_entity.type
_entity.pdbx_description
1 polymer ?
#
loop_
_entity_poly.entity_id
_entity_poly.type
_entity_poly.pdbx_seq_one_letter_code
_entity_poly.pdbx_strand_id
1 'polypeptide(L)' 'MARMRVVSLNRWGEFGVQVGFELIPIDPKLAVTHTEMALPEKKTEFDRLMGMKLYDEYDIDGVKVT' A
#
# COMPACT_ATOMS: atom_id res chain seq x y z
N MET A 1 0.92 17.55 -0.62
CA MET A 1 0.04 16.46 -0.15
C MET A 1 0.91 15.33 0.32
N ALA A 2 0.52 14.67 1.41
CA ALA A 2 1.25 13.57 2.01
C ALA A 2 1.16 12.36 1.07
N ARG A 3 2.29 11.88 0.54
CA ARG A 3 2.33 10.75 -0.40
C ARG A 3 2.80 9.49 0.30
N MET A 4 2.29 8.36 -0.11
CA MET A 4 2.68 7.04 0.36
C MET A 4 3.26 6.22 -0.79
N ARG A 5 4.33 5.50 -0.53
CA ARG A 5 4.96 4.58 -1.49
C ARG A 5 4.78 3.15 -1.03
N VAL A 6 4.46 2.25 -1.95
CA VAL A 6 4.48 0.81 -1.68
C VAL A 6 5.92 0.34 -1.50
N VAL A 7 6.25 -0.17 -0.33
CA VAL A 7 7.59 -0.68 0.02
C VAL A 7 7.64 -2.19 0.17
N SER A 8 6.49 -2.84 0.40
CA SER A 8 6.40 -4.30 0.45
C SER A 8 5.06 -4.82 -0.04
N LEU A 9 5.10 -5.99 -0.67
CA LEU A 9 3.93 -6.73 -1.17
C LEU A 9 4.10 -8.19 -0.75
N ASN A 10 3.35 -8.60 0.27
CA ASN A 10 3.37 -9.96 0.78
C ASN A 10 2.05 -10.65 0.45
N ARG A 11 2.14 -11.77 -0.27
CA ARG A 11 0.99 -12.64 -0.56
C ARG A 11 1.07 -13.87 0.33
N TRP A 12 0.03 -14.11 1.11
CA TRP A 12 -0.07 -15.27 1.97
C TRP A 12 -0.81 -16.38 1.22
N GLY A 13 -0.10 -17.09 0.35
CA GLY A 13 -0.69 -18.13 -0.49
C GLY A 13 -1.89 -17.61 -1.29
N GLU A 14 -2.98 -18.39 -1.33
CA GLU A 14 -4.24 -18.01 -2.01
C GLU A 14 -5.17 -17.14 -1.14
N PHE A 15 -4.80 -16.85 0.11
CA PHE A 15 -5.77 -16.44 1.14
C PHE A 15 -5.68 -14.99 1.59
N GLY A 16 -4.65 -14.24 1.18
CA GLY A 16 -4.54 -12.85 1.61
C GLY A 16 -3.41 -12.09 0.95
N VAL A 17 -3.60 -10.78 0.88
CA VAL A 17 -2.57 -9.82 0.46
C VAL A 17 -2.33 -8.83 1.58
N GLN A 18 -1.06 -8.57 1.84
CA GLN A 18 -0.59 -7.54 2.76
C GLN A 18 0.33 -6.60 1.98
N VAL A 19 0.06 -5.30 2.07
CA VAL A 19 0.82 -4.25 1.40
C VAL A 19 1.37 -3.31 2.45
N GLY A 20 2.70 -3.13 2.45
CA GLY A 20 3.37 -2.14 3.27
C GLY A 20 3.56 -0.86 2.48
N PHE A 21 3.17 0.25 3.11
CA PHE A 21 3.35 1.59 2.60
C PHE A 21 4.31 2.35 3.50
N GLU A 22 5.09 3.24 2.91
CA GLU A 22 5.91 4.21 3.61
C GLU A 22 5.44 5.61 3.19
N LEU A 23 5.07 6.43 4.17
CA LEU A 23 4.84 7.84 3.93
C LEU A 23 6.15 8.46 3.44
N ILE A 24 6.16 9.04 2.25
CA ILE A 24 7.28 9.83 1.72
C ILE A 24 7.29 11.15 2.48
N PRO A 25 8.16 11.31 3.49
CA PRO A 25 8.15 12.50 4.32
C PRO A 25 9.00 13.59 3.65
N ILE A 26 8.74 14.85 4.00
CA ILE A 26 9.62 15.96 3.60
C ILE A 26 10.99 15.83 4.31
N ASP A 27 11.01 15.22 5.50
CA ASP A 27 12.21 14.84 6.26
C ASP A 27 12.25 13.32 6.47
N PRO A 28 13.29 12.60 6.00
CA PRO A 28 13.44 11.15 6.18
C PRO A 28 13.26 10.66 7.63
N LYS A 29 13.50 11.50 8.64
CA LYS A 29 13.32 11.15 10.06
C LYS A 29 11.85 11.04 10.49
N LEU A 30 10.93 11.50 9.65
CA LEU A 30 9.48 11.44 9.86
C LEU A 30 8.82 10.36 9.01
N ALA A 31 9.60 9.41 8.47
CA ALA A 31 9.06 8.28 7.73
C ALA A 31 8.16 7.45 8.66
N VAL A 32 6.89 7.30 8.25
CA VAL A 32 5.90 6.48 8.95
C VAL A 32 5.52 5.33 8.03
N THR A 33 5.55 4.12 8.56
CA THR A 33 5.09 2.94 7.83
C THR A 33 3.63 2.64 8.17
N HIS A 34 2.87 2.31 7.14
CA HIS A 34 1.48 1.86 7.23
C HIS A 34 1.37 0.48 6.58
N THR A 35 0.46 -0.36 7.04
CA THR A 35 0.25 -1.68 6.47
C THR A 35 -1.24 -1.90 6.27
N GLU A 36 -1.61 -2.28 5.06
CA GLU A 36 -2.97 -2.72 4.75
C GLU A 36 -2.98 -4.21 4.45
N MET A 37 -4.08 -4.86 4.82
CA MET A 37 -4.28 -6.27 4.57
C MET A 37 -5.72 -6.54 4.15
N ALA A 38 -5.88 -7.44 3.19
CA ALA A 38 -7.19 -7.88 2.73
C ALA A 38 -7.20 -9.39 2.47
N LEU A 39 -8.32 -10.02 2.84
CA LEU A 39 -8.65 -11.40 2.47
C LEU A 39 -9.52 -11.38 1.20
N PRO A 40 -9.54 -12.45 0.39
CA PRO A 40 -10.37 -12.56 -0.82
C PRO A 40 -11.87 -12.31 -0.61
N GLU A 41 -12.37 -12.55 0.61
CA GLU A 41 -13.75 -12.28 1.01
C GLU A 41 -14.11 -10.78 0.89
N LYS A 42 -13.12 -9.90 1.10
CA LYS A 42 -13.23 -8.46 0.89
C LYS A 42 -12.75 -8.11 -0.51
N LYS A 43 -13.53 -8.54 -1.51
CA LYS A 43 -13.15 -8.50 -2.93
C LYS A 43 -12.62 -7.13 -3.39
N THR A 44 -13.28 -6.04 -3.02
CA THR A 44 -12.89 -4.68 -3.46
C THR A 44 -11.50 -4.28 -2.93
N GLU A 45 -11.25 -4.48 -1.65
CA GLU A 45 -9.96 -4.17 -1.03
C GLU A 45 -8.88 -5.13 -1.48
N PHE A 46 -9.21 -6.41 -1.62
CA PHE A 46 -8.30 -7.44 -2.12
C PHE A 46 -7.83 -7.14 -3.54
N ASP A 47 -8.76 -6.85 -4.46
CA ASP A 47 -8.46 -6.52 -5.86
C ASP A 47 -7.64 -5.22 -5.94
N ARG A 48 -7.96 -4.21 -5.12
CA ARG A 48 -7.20 -2.97 -5.03
C ARG A 48 -5.75 -3.23 -4.61
N LEU A 49 -5.53 -3.95 -3.52
CA LEU A 49 -4.20 -4.26 -3.00
C LEU A 49 -3.41 -5.17 -3.94
N MET A 50 -4.07 -6.13 -4.60
CA MET A 50 -3.46 -6.99 -5.60
C MET A 50 -3.03 -6.26 -6.88
N GLY A 51 -3.70 -5.16 -7.21
CA GLY A 51 -3.36 -4.31 -8.35
C GLY A 51 -2.15 -3.40 -8.12
N MET A 52 -1.67 -3.27 -6.88
CA MET A 52 -0.55 -2.41 -6.54
C MET A 52 0.80 -3.04 -6.91
N LYS A 53 1.75 -2.19 -7.29
CA LYS A 53 3.13 -2.59 -7.58
C LYS A 53 4.10 -1.95 -6.59
N LEU A 54 5.25 -2.60 -6.42
CA LEU A 54 6.33 -2.07 -5.60
C LEU A 54 6.75 -0.70 -6.16
N TYR A 55 6.95 0.26 -5.26
CA TYR A 55 7.25 1.66 -5.56
C TYR A 55 6.13 2.50 -6.20
N ASP A 56 4.93 1.96 -6.39
CA ASP A 56 3.77 2.81 -6.74
C ASP A 56 3.56 3.88 -5.65
N GLU A 57 3.23 5.10 -6.08
CA GLU A 57 2.93 6.21 -5.18
C GLU A 57 1.43 6.53 -5.18
N TYR A 58 0.88 6.68 -3.98
CA TYR A 58 -0.52 7.00 -3.72
C TYR A 58 -0.61 8.27 -2.86
N ASP A 59 -1.66 9.07 -3.07
CA ASP A 59 -2.04 10.11 -2.11
C ASP A 59 -2.70 9.48 -0.88
N ILE A 60 -2.87 10.26 0.19
CA ILE A 60 -3.56 9.86 1.42
C ILE A 60 -5.00 9.39 1.18
N ASP A 61 -5.63 9.88 0.11
CA ASP A 61 -6.97 9.47 -0.33
C ASP A 61 -6.97 8.18 -1.18
N GLY A 62 -5.81 7.53 -1.38
CA GLY A 62 -5.69 6.26 -2.10
C GLY A 62 -5.70 6.39 -3.63
N VAL A 63 -5.54 7.60 -4.17
CA VAL A 63 -5.45 7.85 -5.62
C VAL A 63 -3.99 7.68 -6.07
N LYS A 64 -3.77 6.87 -7.11
CA LYS A 64 -2.44 6.66 -7.70
C LYS A 64 -1.95 7.95 -8.37
N VAL A 65 -0.74 8.38 -8.03
CA VAL A 65 -0.17 9.67 -8.47
C VAL A 65 0.71 9.51 -9.72
N THR A 66 1.33 8.34 -9.91
CA THR A 66 2.26 8.08 -11.03
C THR A 66 2.19 6.63 -11.51
#